data_AF-E2ZF03-F1
#
_entry.id   AF-E2ZF03-F1
#
_cell.length_a   1.000
_cell.length_b   1.000
_cell.length_c   1.000
_cell.angle_alpha   90.00
_cell.angle_beta   90.00
_cell.angle_gamma   90.00
#
_symmetry.space_group_name_H-M   'P 1'
#
loop_
_entity.id
_entity.type
_entity.pdbx_description
1 polymer ?
#
loop_
_entity_poly.entity_id
_entity_poly.type
_entity_poly.pdbx_seq_one_letter_code
_entity_poly.pdbx_strand_id
1 'polypeptide(L)'
;MPPPAAFFSIFPAKDFFAVLKYAILIINMAFCTGMPRVSVKEDNMEAFKYHVQPGRYRHFKGNEYEVLGMARHSETEEEMVVYRALYGERGLWVRPAAMWCETVERDGKVQPRFVRIEE
;
A
#
# COMPACT_ATOMS: atom_id res chain seq x y z
N MET A 1 0.45 40.44 48.25
CA MET A 1 1.06 40.16 46.93
C MET A 1 2.51 40.55 46.98
N PRO A 2 3.38 39.60 46.63
CA PRO A 2 4.12 39.66 45.37
C PRO A 2 3.81 38.45 44.46
N PRO A 3 4.08 38.50 43.15
CA PRO A 3 3.90 37.37 42.25
C PRO A 3 5.04 36.35 42.44
N PRO A 4 4.82 35.05 42.17
CA PRO A 4 5.94 34.12 42.04
C PRO A 4 6.69 34.45 40.74
N ALA A 5 7.80 35.16 40.92
CA ALA A 5 8.86 35.22 39.92
C ALA A 5 9.45 33.81 39.72
N ALA A 6 9.85 33.57 38.48
CA ALA A 6 10.82 32.54 38.08
C ALA A 6 10.40 31.07 38.23
N PHE A 7 9.63 30.58 37.25
CA PHE A 7 9.76 29.20 36.79
C PHE A 7 10.41 29.19 35.41
N PHE A 8 11.62 29.75 35.33
CA PHE A 8 12.52 29.51 34.22
C PHE A 8 13.76 28.82 34.76
N SER A 9 14.27 27.88 33.97
CA SER A 9 15.58 27.23 34.03
C SER A 9 15.74 25.98 34.90
N ILE A 10 15.38 24.82 34.34
CA ILE A 10 16.21 23.61 34.44
C ILE A 10 16.16 22.83 33.11
N PHE A 11 16.92 23.29 32.13
CA PHE A 11 17.51 22.38 31.13
C PHE A 11 18.97 22.81 30.92
N PRO A 12 19.95 21.92 31.12
CA PRO A 12 21.36 22.26 31.00
C PRO A 12 21.72 22.55 29.53
N ALA A 13 22.42 23.67 29.29
CA ALA A 13 22.80 24.16 27.96
C ALA A 13 23.74 23.22 27.14
N LYS A 14 24.05 22.04 27.66
CA LYS A 14 24.97 21.06 27.06
C LYS A 14 24.25 20.08 26.13
N ASP A 15 22.94 19.90 26.32
CA ASP A 15 22.13 18.95 25.54
C ASP A 15 21.50 19.59 24.30
N PHE A 16 21.41 20.93 24.25
CA PHE A 16 20.92 21.65 23.07
C PHE A 16 21.88 21.54 21.87
N PHE A 17 23.19 21.55 22.14
CA PHE A 17 24.21 21.40 21.10
C PHE A 17 24.29 19.96 20.55
N ALA A 18 23.95 18.95 21.35
CA ALA A 18 23.90 17.57 20.89
C ALA A 18 22.71 17.36 19.94
N VAL A 19 21.51 17.83 20.31
CA VAL A 19 20.32 17.76 19.46
C VAL A 19 20.50 18.56 18.17
N LEU A 20 21.15 19.74 18.24
CA LEU A 20 21.45 20.55 17.05
C LEU A 20 22.51 19.90 16.15
N LYS A 21 23.54 19.26 16.71
CA LYS A 21 24.54 18.49 15.93
C LYS A 21 23.92 17.27 15.25
N TYR A 22 23.01 16.55 15.93
CA TYR A 22 22.27 15.43 15.34
C TYR A 22 21.30 15.89 14.24
N ALA A 23 20.59 17.01 14.43
CA ALA A 23 19.72 17.57 13.40
C ALA A 23 20.51 18.01 12.15
N ILE A 24 21.67 18.65 12.34
CA ILE A 24 22.56 19.03 11.24
C ILE A 24 23.20 17.80 10.56
N LEU A 25 23.48 16.72 11.29
CA LEU A 25 23.95 15.45 10.73
C LEU A 25 22.86 14.73 9.92
N ILE A 26 21.59 14.75 10.37
CA ILE A 26 20.45 14.20 9.60
C ILE A 26 20.20 15.02 8.33
N ILE A 27 20.31 16.34 8.42
CA ILE A 27 20.23 17.22 7.24
C ILE A 27 21.39 16.92 6.28
N ASN A 28 22.64 16.83 6.75
CA ASN A 28 23.79 16.55 5.88
C ASN A 28 23.79 15.10 5.32
N MET A 29 23.34 14.09 6.07
CA MET A 29 23.16 12.73 5.51
C MET A 29 22.07 12.68 4.44
N ALA A 30 21.02 13.48 4.57
CA ALA A 30 20.01 13.63 3.52
C ALA A 30 20.55 14.33 2.25
N PHE A 31 21.65 15.10 2.35
CA PHE A 31 22.32 15.75 1.21
C PHE A 31 23.51 14.94 0.64
N CYS A 32 24.08 13.98 1.38
CA CYS A 32 25.25 13.21 0.94
C CYS A 32 24.93 11.90 0.21
N THR A 33 23.69 11.43 0.19
CA THR A 33 23.27 10.46 -0.84
C THR A 33 22.84 11.25 -2.06
N GLY A 34 23.73 11.36 -3.05
CA GLY A 34 23.38 11.73 -4.42
C GLY A 34 22.42 10.73 -5.04
N MET A 35 21.21 10.63 -4.49
CA MET A 35 20.07 10.17 -5.24
C MET A 35 19.83 11.27 -6.27
N PRO A 36 19.82 10.97 -7.58
CA PRO A 36 19.37 11.95 -8.53
C PRO A 36 18.01 12.43 -8.03
N ARG A 37 17.85 13.76 -7.92
CA ARG A 37 16.53 14.37 -8.07
C ARG A 37 16.09 14.00 -9.48
N VAL A 38 15.63 12.76 -9.64
CA VAL A 38 14.63 12.44 -10.63
C VAL A 38 13.52 13.36 -10.22
N SER A 39 13.37 14.44 -11.00
CA SER A 39 12.10 15.12 -11.10
C SER A 39 11.11 13.99 -11.31
N VAL A 40 10.43 13.55 -10.25
CA VAL A 40 9.18 12.84 -10.38
C VAL A 40 8.28 13.91 -10.97
N LYS A 41 8.41 14.08 -12.29
CA LYS A 41 7.25 14.32 -13.12
C LYS A 41 6.20 13.39 -12.53
N GLU A 42 4.99 13.86 -12.33
CA GLU A 42 3.85 12.96 -12.34
C GLU A 42 3.84 12.34 -13.75
N ASP A 43 4.82 11.47 -14.00
CA ASP A 43 4.82 10.46 -15.01
C ASP A 43 3.53 9.75 -14.65
N ASN A 44 2.54 9.97 -15.49
CA ASN A 44 1.26 9.32 -15.48
C ASN A 44 1.57 7.83 -15.23
N MET A 45 1.57 7.42 -13.96
CA MET A 45 1.69 6.04 -13.54
C MET A 45 0.36 5.50 -14.00
N GLU A 46 0.30 5.09 -15.27
CA GLU A 46 -0.89 4.60 -15.94
C GLU A 46 -1.60 3.72 -14.92
N ALA A 47 -2.67 4.27 -14.33
CA ALA A 47 -3.33 3.61 -13.23
C ALA A 47 -3.84 2.28 -13.78
N PHE A 48 -3.77 1.20 -13.00
CA PHE A 48 -4.40 -0.05 -13.41
C PHE A 48 -5.85 0.25 -13.82
N LYS A 49 -6.25 -0.14 -15.03
CA LYS A 49 -7.61 -0.05 -15.54
C LYS A 49 -8.58 -0.71 -14.56
N TYR A 50 -8.17 -1.81 -13.93
CA TYR A 50 -8.92 -2.48 -12.89
C TYR A 50 -8.37 -2.15 -11.50
N HIS A 51 -9.25 -1.64 -10.64
CA HIS A 51 -8.92 -1.37 -9.24
C HIS A 51 -9.41 -2.51 -8.33
N VAL A 52 -8.58 -3.54 -8.15
CA VAL A 52 -8.83 -4.61 -7.18
C VAL A 52 -8.06 -4.33 -5.90
N GLN A 53 -8.78 -4.18 -4.79
CA GLN A 53 -8.16 -3.94 -3.49
C GLN A 53 -7.63 -5.24 -2.89
N PRO A 54 -6.48 -5.22 -2.19
CA PRO A 54 -6.07 -6.33 -1.35
C PRO A 54 -7.12 -6.63 -0.27
N GLY A 55 -7.22 -7.90 0.13
CA GLY A 55 -8.16 -8.36 1.15
C GLY A 55 -8.88 -9.64 0.76
N ARG A 56 -9.95 -9.96 1.50
CA ARG A 56 -10.68 -11.23 1.33
C ARG A 56 -11.77 -11.10 0.27
N TYR A 57 -11.90 -12.13 -0.55
CA TYR A 57 -12.89 -12.24 -1.61
C TYR A 57 -13.55 -13.62 -1.57
N ARG A 58 -14.84 -13.67 -1.85
CA ARG A 58 -15.60 -14.90 -2.04
C ARG A 58 -15.92 -15.07 -3.52
N HIS A 59 -15.61 -16.25 -4.06
CA HIS A 59 -16.04 -16.63 -5.40
C HIS A 59 -17.50 -17.05 -5.39
N PHE A 60 -18.22 -16.86 -6.50
CA PHE A 60 -19.63 -17.24 -6.61
C PHE A 60 -19.91 -18.74 -6.35
N LYS A 61 -18.89 -19.60 -6.39
CA LYS A 61 -18.99 -21.04 -6.03
C LYS A 61 -18.84 -21.32 -4.53
N GLY A 62 -18.61 -20.31 -3.70
CA GLY A 62 -18.53 -20.43 -2.23
C GLY A 62 -17.13 -20.33 -1.64
N ASN A 63 -16.10 -20.74 -2.40
CA ASN A 63 -14.70 -20.71 -1.95
C ASN A 63 -14.19 -19.27 -1.70
N GLU A 64 -13.28 -19.16 -0.74
CA GLU A 64 -12.68 -17.90 -0.32
C GLU A 64 -11.22 -17.78 -0.74
N TYR A 65 -10.83 -16.54 -1.00
CA TYR A 65 -9.54 -16.16 -1.53
C TYR A 65 -9.07 -14.87 -0.87
N GLU A 66 -7.76 -14.69 -0.80
CA GLU A 66 -7.12 -13.46 -0.36
C GLU A 66 -6.40 -12.84 -1.55
N VAL A 67 -6.81 -11.63 -1.95
CA VAL A 67 -6.10 -10.83 -2.94
C VAL A 67 -4.91 -10.16 -2.27
N LEU A 68 -3.72 -10.40 -2.82
CA LEU A 68 -2.47 -9.78 -2.36
C LEU A 68 -2.23 -8.46 -3.07
N GLY A 69 -2.60 -8.37 -4.35
CA GLY A 69 -2.47 -7.15 -5.13
C GLY A 69 -2.64 -7.35 -6.64
N MET A 70 -2.43 -6.26 -7.38
CA MET A 70 -2.42 -6.22 -8.83
C MET A 70 -0.97 -6.37 -9.36
N ALA A 71 -0.83 -7.00 -10.52
CA ALA A 71 0.43 -7.17 -11.23
C ALA A 71 0.23 -6.92 -12.74
N ARG A 72 1.31 -6.74 -13.50
CA ARG A 72 1.30 -6.74 -14.97
C ARG A 72 2.02 -7.95 -15.50
N HIS A 73 1.46 -8.58 -16.52
CA HIS A 73 2.13 -9.62 -17.27
C HIS A 73 3.29 -9.00 -18.06
N SER A 74 4.52 -9.49 -17.89
CA SER A 74 5.71 -8.82 -18.43
C SER A 74 5.79 -8.81 -19.95
N GLU A 75 5.18 -9.78 -20.63
CA GLU A 75 5.27 -9.89 -22.09
C GLU A 75 4.11 -9.19 -22.82
N THR A 76 2.94 -9.12 -22.19
CA THR A 76 1.71 -8.60 -22.80
C THR A 76 1.21 -7.33 -22.16
N GLU A 77 1.83 -6.92 -21.05
CA GLU A 77 1.41 -5.82 -20.17
C GLU A 77 -0.02 -5.97 -19.63
N GLU A 78 -0.61 -7.16 -19.74
CA GLU A 78 -1.96 -7.43 -19.27
C GLU A 78 -2.04 -7.33 -17.74
N GLU A 79 -3.10 -6.69 -17.25
CA GLU A 79 -3.34 -6.53 -15.83
C GLU A 79 -3.82 -7.84 -15.21
N MET A 80 -3.17 -8.25 -14.13
CA MET A 80 -3.40 -9.50 -13.43
C MET A 80 -3.70 -9.25 -11.96
N VAL A 81 -4.54 -10.09 -11.37
CA VAL A 81 -4.78 -10.18 -9.93
C VAL A 81 -3.97 -11.33 -9.38
N VAL A 82 -3.16 -11.05 -8.36
CA VAL A 82 -2.41 -12.05 -7.59
C VAL A 82 -3.17 -12.35 -6.32
N TYR A 83 -3.54 -13.62 -6.13
CA TYR A 83 -4.39 -14.04 -5.02
C TYR A 83 -4.03 -15.43 -4.50
N ARG A 84 -4.38 -15.70 -3.26
CA ARG A 84 -4.14 -16.96 -2.56
C ARG A 84 -5.46 -17.66 -2.26
N ALA A 85 -5.52 -18.96 -2.46
CA ALA A 85 -6.64 -19.75 -1.96
C ALA A 85 -6.63 -19.77 -0.42
N LEU A 86 -7.81 -19.62 0.21
CA LEU A 86 -7.96 -19.77 1.66
C LEU A 86 -8.47 -21.17 2.07
N TYR A 87 -8.33 -22.14 1.16
CA TYR A 87 -8.69 -23.54 1.34
C TYR A 87 -7.60 -24.45 0.77
N GLY A 88 -7.66 -25.74 1.13
CA GLY A 88 -6.69 -26.74 0.68
C GLY A 88 -5.25 -26.36 1.04
N GLU A 89 -4.32 -26.52 0.09
CA GLU A 89 -2.90 -26.20 0.26
C GLU A 89 -2.59 -24.68 0.22
N ARG A 90 -3.62 -23.82 0.09
CA ARG A 90 -3.48 -22.35 0.05
C ARG A 90 -2.53 -21.85 -1.04
N GLY A 91 -2.60 -22.46 -2.23
CA GLY A 91 -1.78 -22.10 -3.39
C GLY A 91 -1.94 -20.65 -3.84
N LEU A 92 -0.89 -20.11 -4.45
CA LEU A 92 -0.82 -18.78 -5.02
C LEU A 92 -1.13 -18.82 -6.51
N TRP A 93 -2.01 -17.94 -6.95
CA TRP A 93 -2.55 -17.90 -8.31
C TRP A 93 -2.49 -16.50 -8.89
N VAL A 94 -2.42 -16.44 -10.21
CA VAL A 94 -2.46 -15.20 -10.99
C VAL A 94 -3.54 -15.35 -12.05
N ARG A 95 -4.40 -14.34 -12.22
CA ARG A 95 -5.50 -14.36 -13.19
C ARG A 95 -5.69 -12.98 -13.83
N PRO A 96 -6.07 -12.88 -15.11
CA PRO A 96 -6.43 -11.60 -15.73
C PRO A 96 -7.46 -10.82 -14.91
N ALA A 97 -7.20 -9.54 -14.70
CA ALA A 97 -8.07 -8.66 -13.92
C ALA A 97 -9.44 -8.48 -14.59
N ALA A 98 -9.48 -8.47 -15.93
CA ALA A 98 -10.73 -8.46 -16.68
C ALA A 98 -11.63 -9.65 -16.34
N MET A 99 -11.07 -10.86 -16.21
CA MET A 99 -11.82 -12.05 -15.83
C MET A 99 -12.16 -12.10 -14.35
N TRP A 100 -11.36 -11.44 -13.51
CA TRP A 100 -11.63 -11.33 -12.07
C TRP A 100 -12.84 -10.43 -11.81
N CYS A 101 -12.88 -9.27 -12.46
CA CYS A 101 -13.96 -8.28 -12.35
C CYS A 101 -15.19 -8.62 -13.20
N GLU A 102 -15.20 -9.78 -13.85
CA GLU A 102 -16.31 -10.21 -14.71
C GLU A 102 -17.57 -10.52 -13.90
N THR A 103 -18.73 -10.28 -14.51
CA THR A 103 -20.03 -10.65 -13.98
C THR A 103 -20.50 -11.96 -14.59
N VAL A 104 -21.05 -12.85 -13.79
CA VAL A 104 -21.56 -14.17 -14.21
C VAL A 104 -23.06 -14.26 -14.00
N GLU A 105 -23.75 -14.92 -14.93
CA GLU A 105 -25.16 -15.28 -14.77
C GLU A 105 -25.27 -16.70 -14.21
N ARG A 106 -25.97 -16.87 -13.09
CA ARG A 106 -26.25 -18.17 -12.49
C ARG A 106 -27.62 -18.16 -11.84
N ASP A 107 -28.40 -19.21 -12.08
CA ASP A 107 -29.76 -19.38 -11.54
C ASP A 107 -30.68 -18.18 -11.84
N GLY A 108 -30.51 -17.59 -13.05
CA GLY A 108 -31.24 -16.40 -13.49
C GLY A 108 -30.83 -15.10 -12.80
N LYS A 109 -29.74 -15.09 -12.02
CA LYS A 109 -29.20 -13.91 -11.34
C LYS A 109 -27.82 -13.55 -11.89
N VAL A 110 -27.66 -12.27 -12.21
CA VAL A 110 -26.40 -11.67 -12.66
C VAL A 110 -25.66 -11.17 -11.42
N GLN A 111 -24.47 -11.72 -11.14
CA GLN A 111 -23.67 -11.36 -9.97
C GLN A 111 -22.17 -11.33 -10.28
N PRO A 112 -21.35 -10.54 -9.54
CA PRO A 112 -19.90 -10.54 -9.73
C PRO A 112 -19.29 -11.93 -9.52
N ARG A 113 -18.27 -12.28 -10.31
CA ARG A 113 -17.56 -13.55 -10.17
C ARG A 113 -16.88 -13.68 -8.80
N PHE A 114 -16.29 -12.58 -8.34
CA PHE A 114 -15.66 -12.44 -7.02
C PHE A 114 -16.23 -11.22 -6.31
N VAL A 115 -16.58 -11.39 -5.04
CA VAL A 115 -17.13 -10.33 -4.20
C VAL A 115 -16.21 -10.13 -3.01
N ARG A 116 -15.80 -8.88 -2.75
CA ARG A 116 -15.01 -8.54 -1.56
C ARG A 116 -15.85 -8.79 -0.32
N ILE A 117 -15.29 -9.44 0.67
CA ILE A 117 -15.92 -9.64 1.98
C ILE A 117 -15.18 -8.76 2.99
N GLU A 118 -15.94 -7.97 3.73
CA GLU A 118 -15.43 -7.26 4.90
C GLU A 118 -15.35 -8.25 6.05
N GLU A 119 -14.27 -8.16 6.81
CA GLU A 119 -14.03 -9.02 7.98
C GLU A 119 -14.84 -8.57 9.18
#